data_AF-A0A818C5R9-F1
#
_entry.id   AF-A0A818C5R9-F1
#
_cell.length_a   1.000
_cell.length_b   1.000
_cell.length_c   1.000
_cell.angle_alpha   90.00
_cell.angle_beta   90.00
_cell.angle_gamma   90.00
#
_symmetry.space_group_name_H-M   'P 1'
#
loop_
_entity.id
_entity.type
_entity.pdbx_description
1 polymer ?
#
loop_
_entity_poly.entity_id
_entity_poly.type
_entity_poly.pdbx_seq_one_letter_code
_entity_poly.pdbx_strand_id
1 'polypeptide(L)'
;MKNDEFNRITGCVSCFKCYSTFIYSSNSGTTRLKQHVIKCSNVTSSSITIECSDSSSIQSTLSQHGFKKCSSFNQKDIDNIKKLSAMWICQDLRPFCTLQDAGFRALAQELIHIGHKYGYIDVNEVLRSHFTTARTIYDLCDSYRQYMKQILIEPLKARPV
;
A
#
# COMPACT_ATOMS: atom_id res chain seq x y z
N MET A 1 16.76 49.73 14.56
CA MET A 1 15.36 49.41 14.21
C MET A 1 15.40 48.22 13.26
N LYS A 2 14.92 47.05 13.71
CA LYS A 2 14.88 45.82 12.90
C LYS A 2 13.55 45.82 12.14
N ASN A 3 13.59 45.80 10.81
CA ASN A 3 12.40 45.56 10.00
C ASN A 3 12.17 44.05 9.88
N ASP A 4 11.34 43.51 10.76
CA ASP A 4 10.63 42.25 10.53
C ASP A 4 9.52 42.52 9.51
N GLU A 5 9.61 42.08 8.25
CA GLU A 5 8.44 42.18 7.37
C GLU A 5 8.46 41.28 6.11
N PHE A 6 8.65 39.97 6.28
CA PHE A 6 8.13 38.99 5.31
C PHE A 6 7.67 37.72 6.02
N ASN A 7 6.71 37.84 6.93
CA ASN A 7 6.00 36.68 7.45
C ASN A 7 5.23 36.03 6.31
N ARG A 8 5.78 34.94 5.75
CA ARG A 8 5.09 34.12 4.75
C ARG A 8 3.81 33.58 5.40
N ILE A 9 2.66 34.01 4.89
CA ILE A 9 1.36 33.50 5.33
C ILE A 9 1.26 32.04 4.89
N THR A 10 1.32 31.12 5.86
CA THR A 10 1.21 29.69 5.62
C THR A 10 -0.14 29.35 5.00
N GLY A 11 -0.13 28.58 3.92
CA GLY A 11 -1.33 28.18 3.19
C GLY A 11 -1.77 29.16 2.09
N CYS A 12 -0.98 30.20 1.81
CA CYS A 12 -1.21 31.13 0.71
C CYS A 12 0.03 31.26 -0.18
N VAL A 13 -0.18 31.41 -1.49
CA VAL A 13 0.86 31.68 -2.48
C VAL A 13 0.37 32.71 -3.50
N SER A 14 1.22 33.64 -3.90
CA SER A 14 0.88 34.67 -4.87
C SER A 14 1.67 34.48 -6.16
N CYS A 15 1.01 34.65 -7.29
CA CYS A 15 1.69 34.62 -8.58
C CYS A 15 2.50 35.91 -8.77
N PHE A 16 3.77 35.79 -9.10
CA PHE A 16 4.65 36.96 -9.29
C PHE A 16 4.30 37.76 -10.56
N LYS A 17 3.63 37.15 -11.54
CA LYS A 17 3.29 37.79 -12.81
C LYS A 17 2.03 38.65 -12.75
N CYS A 18 0.99 38.15 -12.08
CA CYS A 18 -0.31 38.83 -12.00
C CYS A 18 -0.70 39.25 -10.58
N TYR A 19 0.17 39.01 -9.60
CA TYR A 19 -0.02 39.32 -8.17
C TYR A 19 -1.30 38.72 -7.55
N SER A 20 -1.92 37.74 -8.20
CA SER A 20 -3.09 37.04 -7.67
C SER A 20 -2.67 36.06 -6.57
N THR A 21 -3.39 36.07 -5.45
CA THR A 21 -3.13 35.20 -4.30
C THR A 21 -4.07 34.01 -4.28
N PHE A 22 -3.51 32.82 -4.06
CA PHE A 22 -4.20 31.54 -4.05
C PHE A 22 -3.98 30.84 -2.71
N ILE A 23 -5.04 30.22 -2.20
CA ILE A 23 -5.01 29.46 -0.95
C ILE A 23 -4.77 27.99 -1.30
N TYR A 24 -3.83 27.35 -0.61
CA TYR A 24 -3.62 25.92 -0.61
C TYR A 24 -3.68 25.43 0.84
N SER A 25 -4.68 24.62 1.16
CA SER A 25 -4.72 23.90 2.44
C SER A 25 -4.25 22.46 2.21
N SER A 26 -3.83 21.77 3.27
CA SER A 26 -3.48 20.34 3.19
C SER A 26 -4.57 19.46 2.58
N ASN A 27 -5.83 19.91 2.66
CA ASN A 27 -7.01 19.22 2.12
C ASN A 27 -7.49 19.79 0.77
N SER A 28 -6.93 20.91 0.30
CA SER A 28 -7.29 21.55 -0.96
C SER A 28 -6.15 21.39 -1.95
N GLY A 29 -6.35 20.53 -2.95
CA GLY A 29 -5.33 20.26 -3.96
C GLY A 29 -4.88 21.51 -4.71
N THR A 30 -3.72 21.43 -5.38
CA THR A 30 -3.12 22.53 -6.15
C THR A 30 -3.84 22.83 -7.47
N THR A 31 -5.10 22.39 -7.62
CA THR A 31 -5.87 22.47 -8.87
C THR A 31 -6.07 23.92 -9.31
N ARG A 32 -6.35 24.83 -8.37
CA ARG A 32 -6.48 26.27 -8.64
C ARG A 32 -5.17 26.89 -9.13
N LEU A 33 -4.02 26.48 -8.56
CA LEU A 33 -2.70 26.88 -9.03
C LEU A 33 -2.42 26.35 -10.45
N LYS A 34 -2.71 25.06 -10.71
CA LYS A 34 -2.50 24.45 -12.03
C LYS A 34 -3.34 25.12 -13.11
N GLN A 35 -4.61 25.43 -12.82
CA GLN A 35 -5.47 26.18 -13.73
C GLN A 35 -4.98 27.61 -13.94
N HIS A 36 -4.39 28.21 -12.90
CA HIS A 36 -3.82 29.54 -13.01
C HIS A 36 -2.61 29.57 -13.96
N VAL A 37 -1.72 28.58 -13.96
CA VAL A 37 -0.57 28.52 -14.90
C VAL A 37 -1.03 28.63 -16.36
N ILE A 38 -2.16 28.00 -16.70
CA ILE A 38 -2.73 28.04 -18.05
C ILE A 38 -3.29 29.43 -18.39
N LYS A 39 -3.95 30.09 -17.42
CA LYS A 39 -4.60 31.39 -17.62
C LYS A 39 -3.67 32.59 -17.44
N CYS A 40 -2.60 32.46 -16.66
CA CYS A 40 -1.64 33.52 -16.35
C CYS A 40 -0.70 33.85 -17.53
N SER A 41 -0.71 33.01 -18.57
CA SER A 41 0.12 33.16 -19.76
C SER A 41 -0.30 34.31 -20.70
N ASN A 42 -1.40 34.99 -20.41
CA ASN A 42 -1.93 36.04 -21.29
C ASN A 42 -1.47 37.47 -20.94
N VAL A 43 -0.42 37.62 -20.14
CA VAL A 43 0.31 38.89 -20.04
C VAL A 43 1.76 38.60 -20.36
N THR A 44 2.18 39.13 -21.51
CA THR A 44 3.50 39.05 -22.14
C THR A 44 3.72 37.79 -22.99
N SER A 45 3.17 37.85 -24.20
CA SER A 45 3.48 37.01 -25.35
C SER A 45 5.00 36.93 -25.59
N SER A 46 5.58 35.75 -25.41
CA SER A 46 6.80 35.31 -26.08
C SER A 46 6.82 33.78 -26.01
N SER A 47 6.75 33.17 -27.19
CA SER A 47 6.66 31.74 -27.46
C SER A 47 7.60 30.90 -26.60
N ILE A 48 7.03 30.04 -25.75
CA ILE A 48 7.71 28.83 -25.28
C ILE A 48 6.75 27.67 -25.55
N THR A 49 6.98 27.00 -26.67
CA THR A 49 6.56 25.61 -26.88
C THR A 49 7.19 24.78 -25.77
N ILE A 50 6.40 24.46 -24.74
CA ILE A 50 6.79 23.43 -23.78
C ILE A 50 6.53 22.10 -24.47
N GLU A 51 7.55 21.61 -25.17
CA GLU A 51 7.71 20.18 -25.37
C GLU A 51 7.88 19.56 -23.99
N CYS A 52 6.83 18.90 -23.49
CA CYS A 52 6.89 18.10 -22.27
C CYS A 52 7.67 16.80 -22.55
N SER A 53 8.97 16.96 -22.74
CA SER A 53 9.92 15.89 -23.01
C SER A 53 10.93 15.79 -21.86
N ASP A 54 10.49 15.85 -20.61
CA ASP A 54 11.37 15.49 -19.49
C ASP A 54 10.60 15.08 -18.24
N SER A 55 10.16 13.82 -18.24
CA SER A 55 9.68 13.10 -17.05
C SER A 55 10.82 12.75 -16.06
N SER A 56 12.05 13.14 -16.37
CA SER A 56 13.28 12.84 -15.62
C SER A 56 13.40 13.64 -14.31
N SER A 57 13.00 14.91 -14.32
CA SER A 57 13.20 15.84 -13.20
C SER A 57 12.36 15.51 -11.96
N ILE A 58 11.05 15.31 -12.13
CA ILE A 58 10.13 15.02 -11.00
C ILE A 58 10.43 13.67 -10.36
N GLN A 59 10.84 12.69 -11.18
CA GLN A 59 11.13 11.34 -10.71
C GLN A 59 12.43 11.29 -9.89
N SER A 60 13.40 12.17 -10.17
CA SER A 60 14.64 12.31 -9.38
C SER A 60 14.36 12.84 -7.97
N THR A 61 13.49 13.84 -7.83
CA THR A 61 13.13 14.39 -6.51
C THR A 61 12.28 13.45 -5.65
N LEU A 62 11.38 12.66 -6.25
CA LEU A 62 10.54 11.70 -5.52
C LEU A 62 11.35 10.49 -5.01
N SER A 63 12.33 10.03 -5.79
CA SER A 63 13.22 8.93 -5.40
C SER A 63 14.21 9.35 -4.31
N GLN A 64 14.59 10.63 -4.26
CA GLN A 64 15.44 11.20 -3.20
C GLN A 64 14.75 11.22 -1.82
N HIS A 65 13.42 11.23 -1.78
CA HIS A 65 12.61 11.21 -0.56
C HIS A 65 12.03 9.84 -0.19
N GLY A 66 12.54 8.75 -0.79
CA GLY A 66 12.16 7.39 -0.41
C GLY A 66 10.80 6.92 -0.92
N PHE A 67 10.14 7.69 -1.81
CA PHE A 67 8.93 7.24 -2.47
C PHE A 67 9.30 6.18 -3.53
N LYS A 68 9.26 4.90 -3.14
CA LYS A 68 9.35 3.79 -4.09
C LYS A 68 8.16 3.87 -5.04
N LYS A 69 8.43 4.12 -6.32
CA LYS A 69 7.45 3.93 -7.39
C LYS A 69 6.94 2.49 -7.29
N CYS A 70 5.61 2.30 -7.29
CA CYS A 70 5.01 0.98 -7.41
C CYS A 70 5.37 0.46 -8.81
N SER A 71 6.53 -0.17 -8.93
CA SER A 71 7.00 -0.75 -10.18
C SER A 71 6.06 -1.89 -10.52
N SER A 72 5.49 -1.84 -11.73
CA SER A 72 4.81 -2.99 -12.32
C SER A 72 5.71 -4.22 -12.16
N PHE A 73 5.15 -5.33 -11.65
CA PHE A 73 5.89 -6.57 -11.49
C PHE A 73 6.55 -6.96 -12.82
N ASN A 74 7.79 -7.45 -12.75
CA ASN A 74 8.49 -7.94 -13.92
C ASN A 74 7.75 -9.18 -14.44
N GLN A 75 7.43 -9.20 -15.73
CA GLN A 75 6.69 -10.30 -16.36
C GLN A 75 7.40 -11.63 -16.17
N LYS A 76 8.74 -11.63 -16.17
CA LYS A 76 9.56 -12.82 -15.93
C LYS A 76 9.31 -13.42 -14.54
N ASP A 77 9.14 -12.58 -13.52
CA ASP A 77 8.91 -13.03 -12.14
C ASP A 77 7.51 -13.60 -12.00
N ILE A 78 6.52 -12.98 -12.64
CA ILE A 78 5.15 -13.50 -12.71
C ILE A 78 5.13 -14.88 -13.36
N ASP A 79 5.83 -15.06 -14.49
CA ASP A 79 5.86 -16.34 -15.19
C ASP A 79 6.62 -17.41 -14.41
N ASN A 80 7.65 -17.03 -13.66
CA ASN A 80 8.33 -17.94 -12.74
C ASN A 80 7.39 -18.42 -11.62
N ILE A 81 6.61 -17.51 -11.01
CA ILE A 81 5.60 -17.87 -9.99
C ILE A 81 4.56 -18.82 -10.57
N LYS A 82 4.06 -18.58 -11.79
CA LYS A 82 3.12 -19.50 -12.46
C LYS A 82 3.73 -20.90 -12.60
N LYS A 83 4.98 -20.99 -13.05
CA LYS A 83 5.69 -22.27 -13.22
C LYS A 83 5.86 -23.01 -11.90
N LEU A 84 6.33 -22.32 -10.86
CA LEU A 84 6.48 -22.89 -9.52
C LEU A 84 5.14 -23.35 -8.94
N SER A 85 4.07 -22.56 -9.16
CA SER A 85 2.72 -22.92 -8.71
C SER A 85 2.21 -24.18 -9.41
N ALA A 86 2.44 -24.30 -10.72
CA ALA A 86 2.08 -25.50 -11.47
C ALA A 86 2.89 -26.72 -11.01
N MET A 87 4.19 -26.56 -10.77
CA MET A 87 5.05 -27.63 -10.23
C MET A 87 4.56 -28.08 -8.84
N TRP A 88 4.25 -27.14 -7.95
CA TRP A 88 3.74 -27.45 -6.62
C TRP A 88 2.44 -28.24 -6.66
N ILE A 89 1.52 -27.85 -7.53
CA ILE A 89 0.25 -28.58 -7.76
C ILE A 89 0.51 -30.00 -8.23
N CYS A 90 1.36 -30.19 -9.24
CA CYS A 90 1.65 -31.51 -9.79
C CYS A 90 2.43 -32.41 -8.83
N GLN A 91 3.39 -31.84 -8.09
CA GLN A 91 4.26 -32.59 -7.19
C GLN A 91 3.51 -33.08 -5.94
N ASP A 92 2.63 -32.24 -5.37
CA ASP A 92 1.86 -32.56 -4.18
C ASP A 92 0.46 -33.11 -4.50
N LEU A 93 0.13 -33.32 -5.78
CA LEU A 93 -1.20 -33.73 -6.27
C LEU A 93 -2.36 -32.87 -5.70
N ARG A 94 -2.15 -31.56 -5.62
CA ARG A 94 -3.14 -30.62 -5.07
C ARG A 94 -4.21 -30.28 -6.09
N PRO A 95 -5.44 -29.95 -5.67
CA PRO A 95 -6.45 -29.45 -6.60
C PRO A 95 -6.14 -28.02 -7.04
N PHE A 96 -6.47 -27.66 -8.28
CA PHE A 96 -6.19 -26.33 -8.86
C PHE A 96 -6.87 -25.17 -8.10
N CYS A 97 -8.00 -25.45 -7.42
CA CYS A 97 -8.70 -24.45 -6.61
C CYS A 97 -7.87 -23.93 -5.42
N THR A 98 -6.84 -24.67 -4.98
CA THR A 98 -5.98 -24.29 -3.83
C THR A 98 -5.37 -22.89 -3.98
N LEU A 99 -5.05 -22.46 -5.22
CA LEU A 99 -4.49 -21.12 -5.48
C LEU A 99 -5.51 -19.98 -5.31
N GLN A 100 -6.80 -20.32 -5.31
CA GLN A 100 -7.90 -19.38 -5.15
C GLN A 100 -8.37 -19.30 -3.69
N ASP A 101 -8.00 -20.27 -2.85
CA ASP A 101 -8.43 -20.33 -1.46
C ASP A 101 -7.98 -19.10 -0.66
N ALA A 102 -8.93 -18.53 0.09
CA ALA A 102 -8.68 -17.35 0.92
C ALA A 102 -7.59 -17.60 1.96
N GLY A 103 -7.56 -18.80 2.56
CA GLY A 103 -6.55 -19.18 3.55
C GLY A 103 -5.14 -19.24 2.97
N PHE A 104 -4.98 -19.82 1.78
CA PHE A 104 -3.70 -19.87 1.08
C PHE A 104 -3.20 -18.47 0.72
N ARG A 105 -4.08 -17.60 0.20
CA ARG A 105 -3.73 -16.21 -0.15
C ARG A 105 -3.32 -15.38 1.07
N ALA A 106 -4.02 -15.54 2.19
CA ALA A 106 -3.67 -14.88 3.44
C ALA A 106 -2.28 -15.31 3.93
N LEU A 107 -2.00 -16.61 3.92
CA LEU A 107 -0.68 -17.14 4.27
C LEU A 107 0.42 -16.63 3.34
N ALA A 108 0.20 -16.68 2.03
CA ALA A 108 1.16 -16.21 1.03
C ALA A 108 1.48 -14.72 1.19
N GLN A 109 0.47 -13.90 1.49
CA GLN A 109 0.67 -12.47 1.75
C GLN A 109 1.54 -12.23 3.00
N GLU A 110 1.32 -12.99 4.07
CA GLU A 110 2.15 -12.90 5.27
C GLU A 110 3.60 -13.34 5.02
N LEU A 111 3.83 -14.37 4.19
CA LEU A 111 5.19 -14.74 3.76
C LEU A 111 5.89 -13.60 3.01
N ILE A 112 5.16 -12.87 2.14
CA ILE A 112 5.68 -11.69 1.45
C ILE A 112 6.00 -10.57 2.45
N HIS A 113 5.14 -10.33 3.44
CA HIS A 113 5.40 -9.34 4.49
C HIS A 113 6.64 -9.67 5.31
N ILE A 114 6.82 -10.94 5.68
CA ILE A 114 8.01 -11.44 6.38
C ILE A 114 9.26 -11.21 5.53
N GLY A 115 9.23 -11.59 4.26
CA GLY A 115 10.35 -11.34 3.33
C GLY A 115 10.64 -9.86 3.12
N HIS A 116 9.62 -9.00 3.13
CA HIS A 116 9.81 -7.55 3.08
C HIS A 116 10.48 -6.99 4.34
N LYS A 117 10.11 -7.51 5.52
CA LYS A 117 10.61 -7.03 6.81
C LYS A 117 12.03 -7.48 7.12
N TYR A 118 12.37 -8.73 6.80
CA TYR A 118 13.63 -9.35 7.21
C TYR A 118 14.55 -9.72 6.03
N GLY A 119 14.10 -9.58 4.78
CA GLY A 119 14.87 -9.90 3.60
C GLY A 119 14.84 -11.39 3.25
N TYR A 120 15.99 -11.94 2.88
CA TYR A 120 16.13 -13.36 2.55
C TYR A 120 16.12 -14.20 3.83
N ILE A 121 15.15 -15.10 3.94
CA ILE A 121 14.96 -16.01 5.08
C ILE A 121 14.80 -17.42 4.53
N ASP A 122 15.35 -18.41 5.23
CA ASP A 122 15.09 -19.81 4.93
C ASP A 122 13.62 -20.15 5.27
N VAL A 123 12.91 -20.72 4.29
CA VAL A 123 11.51 -21.13 4.41
C VAL A 123 11.34 -22.16 5.54
N ASN A 124 12.34 -22.99 5.82
CA ASN A 124 12.27 -24.00 6.88
C ASN A 124 12.28 -23.40 8.30
N GLU A 125 12.78 -22.17 8.46
CA GLU A 125 12.71 -21.45 9.73
C GLU A 125 11.32 -20.86 9.99
N VAL A 126 10.61 -20.52 8.91
CA VAL A 126 9.29 -19.90 8.94
C VAL A 126 8.18 -20.96 9.01
N LEU A 127 8.22 -21.93 8.10
CA LEU A 127 7.21 -22.99 8.03
C LEU A 127 7.55 -24.10 9.03
N ARG A 128 6.69 -24.25 10.04
CA ARG A 128 6.84 -25.28 11.07
C ARG A 128 6.39 -26.65 10.57
N SER A 129 6.90 -27.69 11.22
CA SER A 129 6.49 -29.08 11.00
C SER A 129 4.98 -29.25 11.13
N HIS A 130 4.42 -30.19 10.35
CA HIS A 130 3.00 -30.55 10.39
C HIS A 130 2.52 -30.92 11.80
N PHE A 131 3.37 -31.53 12.65
CA PHE A 131 3.03 -31.83 14.05
C PHE A 131 2.79 -30.56 14.87
N THR A 132 3.62 -29.53 14.69
CA THR A 132 3.46 -28.25 15.40
C THR A 132 2.20 -27.54 14.93
N THR A 133 1.96 -27.52 13.62
CA THR A 133 0.76 -26.92 13.03
C THR A 133 -0.51 -27.63 13.51
N ALA A 134 -0.49 -28.97 13.57
CA ALA A 134 -1.61 -29.75 14.07
C ALA A 134 -1.94 -29.41 15.53
N ARG A 135 -0.92 -29.27 16.38
CA ARG A 135 -1.11 -28.85 17.79
C ARG A 135 -1.78 -27.48 17.88
N THR A 136 -1.33 -26.49 17.11
CA THR A 136 -1.96 -25.17 17.05
C THR A 136 -3.42 -25.25 16.61
N ILE A 137 -3.75 -26.13 15.65
CA ILE A 137 -5.13 -26.33 15.21
C ILE A 137 -5.99 -26.88 16.36
N TYR A 138 -5.51 -27.86 17.13
CA TYR A 138 -6.24 -28.37 18.28
C TYR A 138 -6.49 -27.29 19.33
N ASP A 139 -5.47 -26.50 19.66
CA ASP A 139 -5.58 -25.39 20.62
C ASP A 139 -6.60 -24.34 20.16
N LEU A 140 -6.62 -24.01 18.86
CA LEU A 140 -7.61 -23.12 18.25
C LEU A 140 -9.02 -23.71 18.33
N CYS A 141 -9.20 -24.98 17.95
CA CYS A 141 -10.49 -25.66 18.01
C CYS A 141 -11.06 -25.70 19.43
N ASP A 142 -10.22 -25.95 20.44
CA ASP A 142 -10.65 -25.96 21.84
C ASP A 142 -11.02 -24.55 22.33
N SER A 143 -10.27 -23.53 21.92
CA SER A 143 -10.61 -22.13 22.21
C SER A 143 -11.97 -21.75 21.62
N TYR A 144 -12.23 -22.10 20.35
CA TYR A 144 -13.54 -21.90 19.71
C TYR A 144 -14.65 -22.67 20.42
N ARG A 145 -14.41 -23.92 20.83
CA ARG A 145 -15.39 -24.72 21.58
C ARG A 145 -15.73 -24.07 22.92
N GLN A 146 -14.75 -23.55 23.64
CA GLN A 146 -14.97 -22.84 24.90
C GLN A 146 -15.78 -21.56 24.69
N TYR A 147 -15.43 -20.77 23.68
CA TYR A 147 -16.16 -19.56 23.31
C TYR A 147 -17.64 -19.86 22.96
N MET A 148 -17.89 -20.88 22.14
CA MET A 148 -19.25 -21.29 21.78
C MET A 148 -20.04 -21.80 23.00
N LYS A 149 -19.40 -22.54 23.92
CA LYS A 149 -20.04 -22.95 25.18
C LYS A 149 -20.49 -21.75 26.00
N GLN A 150 -19.68 -20.70 26.09
CA GLN A 150 -20.06 -19.49 26.83
C GLN A 150 -21.33 -18.85 26.23
N ILE A 151 -21.35 -18.65 24.90
CA ILE A 151 -22.50 -18.10 24.19
C ILE A 151 -23.77 -18.93 24.41
N LEU A 152 -23.66 -20.26 24.39
CA LEU A 152 -24.82 -21.14 24.54
C LEU A 152 -25.32 -21.24 25.99
N ILE A 153 -24.43 -21.06 26.98
CA ILE A 153 -24.78 -21.16 28.41
C ILE A 153 -25.41 -19.86 28.93
N GLU A 154 -25.02 -18.69 28.43
CA GLU A 154 -25.64 -17.41 28.82
C GLU A 154 -27.18 -17.37 28.72
N PRO A 155 -27.81 -17.76 27.59
CA PRO A 155 -29.27 -17.76 27.47
C PRO A 155 -29.95 -18.84 28.32
N LEU A 156 -29.25 -19.92 28.69
CA LEU A 156 -29.79 -20.95 29.58
C LEU A 156 -29.83 -20.50 31.05
N LYS A 157 -28.89 -19.65 31.48
CA LYS A 157 -28.89 -19.07 32.83
C LYS A 157 -29.91 -17.94 33.01
N ALA A 158 -30.34 -17.31 31.91
CA ALA A 158 -31.28 -16.19 31.92
C ALA A 158 -32.76 -16.61 31.95
N ARG A 159 -33.08 -17.92 31.89
CA ARG A 159 -34.46 -18.41 32.10
C ARG A 159 -34.73 -18.54 33.60
N PRO A 160 -35.67 -17.77 34.17
CA PRO A 160 -36.17 -18.07 35.51
C PRO A 160 -36.91 -19.42 35.48
N VAL A 161 -36.63 -20.24 36.49
CA VAL A 161 -37.37 -21.48 36.78
C VAL A 161 -38.78 -21.15 37.22
#